data_AF-A0A067M2L2-F1
#
_entry.id   AF-A0A067M2L2-F1
#
_cell.length_a   1.000
_cell.length_b   1.000
_cell.length_c   1.000
_cell.angle_alpha   90.00
_cell.angle_beta   90.00
_cell.angle_gamma   90.00
#
_symmetry.space_group_name_H-M   'P 1'
#
loop_
_entity.id
_entity.type
_entity.pdbx_description
1 polymer ?
#
loop_
_entity_poly.entity_id
_entity_poly.type
_entity_poly.pdbx_seq_one_letter_code
_entity_poly.pdbx_strand_id
1 'polypeptide(L)'
;IRVLVIGRVNSGKITVLHAVMNGRDPSTLGELVHSDESDELIHESHSSSRPIKNQLVSTNWPNFIFHESSGFAYGSNHELQEIAQFIRKCESEVSEEKELHAIWY
;
A
#
# COMPACT_ATOMS: atom_id res chain seq x y z
N ILE A 1 -8.37 9.03 2.23
CA ILE A 1 -7.17 9.31 1.40
C ILE A 1 -6.34 8.05 1.30
N ARG A 2 -6.12 7.57 0.08
CA ARG A 2 -5.37 6.34 -0.21
C ARG A 2 -4.10 6.69 -0.96
N VAL A 3 -2.95 6.23 -0.47
CA VAL A 3 -1.64 6.54 -1.02
C VAL A 3 -0.92 5.24 -1.39
N LEU A 4 -0.44 5.14 -2.62
CA LEU A 4 0.41 4.04 -3.07
C LEU A 4 1.88 4.43 -2.95
N VAL A 5 2.66 3.62 -2.25
CA VAL A 5 4.11 3.83 -2.08
C VAL A 5 4.89 2.87 -2.95
N ILE A 6 5.66 3.45 -3.86
CA ILE A 6 6.42 2.77 -4.89
C ILE A 6 7.91 3.02 -4.65
N GLY A 7 8.74 2.03 -4.96
CA GLY A 7 10.19 2.18 -4.83
C GLY A 7 10.89 0.83 -4.91
N ARG A 8 12.22 0.86 -5.01
CA ARG A 8 13.02 -0.37 -5.13
C ARG A 8 12.84 -1.31 -3.93
N VAL A 9 13.16 -2.58 -4.13
CA VAL A 9 13.31 -3.52 -3.01
C VAL A 9 14.35 -2.96 -2.03
N ASN A 10 14.06 -3.03 -0.73
CA ASN A 10 14.92 -2.55 0.35
C ASN A 10 15.25 -1.04 0.32
N SER A 11 14.47 -0.20 -0.38
CA SER A 11 14.67 1.26 -0.36
C SER A 11 14.20 1.95 0.92
N GLY A 12 13.69 1.20 1.90
CA GLY A 12 13.20 1.75 3.16
C GLY A 12 11.77 2.26 3.14
N LYS A 13 10.93 1.86 2.16
CA LYS A 13 9.51 2.27 2.05
C LYS A 13 8.74 2.09 3.36
N ILE A 14 8.75 0.88 3.91
CA ILE A 14 8.11 0.56 5.20
C ILE A 14 8.70 1.38 6.33
N THR A 15 10.02 1.59 6.35
CA THR A 15 10.68 2.42 7.36
C THR A 15 10.20 3.87 7.32
N VAL A 16 10.05 4.45 6.13
CA VAL A 16 9.52 5.81 5.96
C VAL A 16 8.05 5.86 6.38
N LEU A 17 7.23 4.88 5.97
CA LEU A 17 5.83 4.81 6.37
C LEU A 17 5.68 4.71 7.89
N HIS A 18 6.51 3.90 8.56
CA HIS A 18 6.57 3.86 10.01
C HIS A 18 6.93 5.20 10.63
N ALA A 19 7.95 5.89 10.11
CA ALA A 19 8.35 7.19 10.62
C ALA A 19 7.25 8.25 10.47
N VAL A 20 6.54 8.24 9.34
CA VAL A 20 5.44 9.18 9.05
C VAL A 20 4.21 8.89 9.91
N MET A 21 3.84 7.62 10.09
CA MET A 21 2.64 7.25 10.85
C MET A 21 2.83 7.36 12.37
N ASN A 22 4.02 7.04 12.88
CA ASN A 22 4.26 6.89 14.32
C ASN A 22 4.92 8.12 14.97
N GLY A 23 5.43 9.07 14.20
CA GLY A 23 6.23 10.17 14.76
C GLY A 23 7.43 9.65 15.57
N ARG A 24 7.82 10.36 16.64
CA ARG A 24 8.95 9.96 17.51
C ARG A 24 8.59 8.97 18.62
N ASP A 25 7.31 8.69 18.86
CA ASP A 25 6.88 7.93 20.04
C ASP A 25 6.41 6.50 19.67
N PRO A 26 7.13 5.46 20.12
CA PRO A 26 6.77 4.07 19.83
C PRO A 26 5.49 3.58 20.56
N SER A 27 4.94 4.35 21.50
CA SER A 27 3.69 3.99 22.19
C SER A 27 2.42 4.27 21.39
N THR A 28 2.49 5.12 20.35
CA THR A 28 1.40 5.40 19.40
C THR A 28 1.39 4.46 18.20
N LEU A 29 1.86 3.22 18.39
CA LEU A 29 1.99 2.24 17.32
C LEU A 29 0.63 2.04 16.64
N GLY A 30 0.47 2.61 15.45
CA GLY A 30 -0.63 2.24 14.56
C GLY A 30 -0.52 0.76 14.31
N GLU A 31 -1.63 0.04 14.48
CA GLU A 31 -1.65 -1.38 14.22
C GLU A 31 -1.28 -1.59 12.74
N LEU A 32 -0.15 -2.27 12.51
CA LEU A 32 0.17 -2.85 11.21
C LEU A 32 -0.87 -3.93 10.97
N VAL A 33 -2.02 -3.55 10.43
CA VAL A 33 -3.00 -4.53 9.95
C VAL A 33 -2.42 -5.10 8.67
N HIS A 34 -1.67 -6.18 8.79
CA HIS A 34 -1.17 -6.94 7.66
C HIS A 34 -2.35 -7.51 6.90
N SER A 35 -2.83 -6.75 5.92
CA SER A 35 -3.94 -7.09 5.02
C SER A 35 -5.17 -7.55 5.78
N ASP A 36 -6.07 -6.60 6.06
CA ASP A 36 -7.44 -6.95 6.39
C ASP A 36 -7.94 -7.85 5.25
N GLU A 37 -8.22 -9.13 5.52
CA GLU A 37 -8.79 -10.07 4.54
C GLU A 37 -10.11 -9.52 3.95
N SER A 38 -10.65 -8.47 4.58
CA SER A 38 -11.85 -7.72 4.19
C SER A 38 -11.62 -6.63 3.12
N ASP A 39 -10.39 -6.17 2.84
CA ASP A 39 -10.17 -5.18 1.77
C ASP A 39 -10.18 -5.91 0.41
N GLU A 40 -11.33 -5.86 -0.26
CA GLU A 40 -11.56 -6.45 -1.59
C GLU A 40 -10.53 -6.02 -2.63
N LEU A 41 -9.89 -4.84 -2.48
CA LEU A 41 -8.80 -4.40 -3.36
C LEU A 41 -7.58 -5.32 -3.28
N ILE A 42 -7.37 -5.94 -2.12
CA ILE A 42 -6.27 -6.88 -1.82
C ILE A 42 -6.71 -8.33 -2.02
N HIS A 43 -7.96 -8.65 -1.68
CA HIS A 43 -8.43 -10.03 -1.53
C HIS A 43 -8.70 -10.79 -2.84
N GLU A 44 -9.08 -10.11 -3.94
CA GLU A 44 -9.49 -10.81 -5.18
C GLU A 44 -8.36 -11.40 -6.03
N SER A 45 -7.11 -11.37 -5.56
CA SER A 45 -6.00 -12.01 -6.27
C SER A 45 -5.80 -13.44 -5.76
N HIS A 46 -6.60 -14.40 -6.25
CA HIS A 46 -6.33 -15.84 -6.13
C HIS A 46 -5.07 -16.29 -6.92
N SER A 47 -4.29 -15.35 -7.44
CA SER A 47 -3.03 -15.56 -8.13
C SER A 47 -1.89 -15.24 -7.17
N SER A 48 -0.80 -15.99 -7.26
CA SER A 48 0.45 -15.82 -6.49
C SER A 48 1.17 -14.47 -6.66
N SER A 49 0.53 -13.51 -7.33
CA SER A 49 1.01 -12.18 -7.66
C SER A 49 0.13 -11.20 -6.90
N ARG A 50 0.55 -10.85 -5.67
CA ARG A 50 -0.07 -9.81 -4.87
C ARG A 50 0.61 -8.49 -5.26
N PRO A 51 -0.05 -7.60 -6.01
CA PRO A 51 0.58 -6.38 -6.48
C PRO A 51 0.97 -5.43 -5.33
N ILE A 52 0.21 -5.51 -4.23
CA ILE A 52 0.44 -4.80 -2.98
C ILE A 52 0.82 -5.82 -1.92
N LYS A 53 1.95 -5.53 -1.25
CA LYS A 53 2.51 -6.41 -0.23
C LYS A 53 1.85 -6.19 1.12
N ASN A 54 1.59 -4.93 1.46
CA ASN A 54 1.05 -4.52 2.75
C ASN A 54 0.09 -3.34 2.58
N GLN A 55 -0.99 -3.35 3.35
CA GLN A 55 -1.77 -2.17 3.66
C GLN A 55 -1.43 -1.73 5.07
N LEU A 56 -1.28 -0.41 5.26
CA LEU A 56 -1.01 0.18 6.54
C LEU A 56 -2.08 1.23 6.81
N VAL A 57 -2.77 1.08 7.94
CA VAL A 57 -3.74 2.04 8.44
C VAL A 57 -3.23 2.51 9.79
N SER A 58 -3.05 3.83 9.94
CA SER A 58 -2.61 4.38 11.21
C SER A 58 -3.82 4.57 12.13
N THR A 59 -3.69 4.19 13.40
CA THR A 59 -4.70 4.48 14.43
C THR A 59 -4.86 5.98 14.67
N ASN A 60 -3.78 6.76 14.53
CA ASN A 60 -3.79 8.21 14.69
C ASN A 60 -4.35 8.93 13.44
N TRP A 61 -4.26 8.29 12.27
CA TRP A 61 -4.71 8.84 11.00
C TRP A 61 -5.61 7.82 10.27
N PRO A 62 -6.78 7.47 10.83
CA PRO A 62 -7.59 6.34 10.33
C PRO A 62 -8.09 6.55 8.90
N ASN A 63 -8.16 7.81 8.44
CA ASN A 63 -8.57 8.16 7.08
C ASN A 63 -7.42 8.07 6.06
N PHE A 64 -6.21 7.72 6.49
CA PHE A 64 -5.04 7.52 5.63
C PHE A 64 -4.73 6.03 5.51
N ILE A 65 -4.87 5.53 4.28
CA ILE A 65 -4.57 4.14 3.92
C ILE A 65 -3.35 4.16 3.02
N PHE A 66 -2.28 3.49 3.43
CA PHE A 66 -1.06 3.38 2.66
C PHE A 66 -0.91 1.96 2.12
N HIS A 67 -0.66 1.85 0.81
CA HIS A 67 -0.38 0.60 0.14
C HIS A 67 1.11 0.53 -0.19
N GLU A 68 1.80 -0.50 0.29
CA GLU A 68 3.20 -0.75 -0.02
C GLU A 68 3.31 -1.73 -1.20
N SER A 69 3.95 -1.29 -2.29
CA SER A 69 4.37 -2.21 -3.35
C SER A 69 5.51 -3.13 -2.90
N SER A 70 5.57 -4.34 -3.45
CA SER A 70 6.68 -5.29 -3.24
C SER A 70 8.06 -4.70 -3.59
N GLY A 71 8.04 -3.73 -4.52
CA GLY A 71 9.19 -2.94 -4.96
C GLY A 71 9.93 -3.56 -6.12
N PHE A 72 10.53 -2.71 -6.95
CA PHE A 72 11.19 -3.16 -8.19
C PHE A 72 12.51 -3.89 -7.92
N ALA A 73 12.61 -5.15 -8.32
CA ALA A 73 13.88 -5.84 -8.50
C ALA A 73 14.50 -5.47 -9.86
N TYR A 74 15.82 -5.65 -10.02
CA TYR A 74 16.49 -5.33 -11.28
C TYR A 74 15.97 -6.19 -12.44
N GLY A 75 15.50 -5.54 -13.51
CA GLY A 75 15.23 -6.17 -14.80
C GLY A 75 13.86 -6.85 -14.97
N SER A 76 12.97 -6.72 -13.98
CA SER A 76 11.62 -7.29 -14.05
C SER A 76 10.57 -6.20 -14.36
N ASN A 77 9.68 -6.50 -15.31
CA ASN A 77 8.48 -5.69 -15.59
C ASN A 77 7.26 -6.17 -14.79
N HIS A 78 7.41 -7.26 -14.03
CA HIS A 78 6.30 -7.89 -13.32
C HIS A 78 5.71 -6.95 -12.27
N GLU A 79 6.57 -6.31 -11.46
CA GLU A 79 6.14 -5.37 -10.42
C GLU A 79 5.49 -4.12 -11.03
N LEU A 80 5.92 -3.71 -12.24
CA LEU A 80 5.29 -2.59 -12.95
C LEU A 80 3.87 -2.96 -13.41
N GLN A 81 3.68 -4.18 -13.90
CA GLN A 81 2.36 -4.68 -14.30
C GLN A 81 1.44 -4.81 -13.09
N GLU A 82 1.94 -5.33 -11.99
CA GLU A 82 1.26 -5.43 -10.70
C GLU A 82 0.78 -4.05 -10.21
N ILE A 83 1.67 -3.06 -10.18
CA ILE A 83 1.33 -1.68 -9.80
C ILE A 83 0.27 -1.09 -10.75
N ALA A 84 0.43 -1.28 -12.06
CA ALA A 84 -0.51 -0.76 -13.05
C ALA A 84 -1.90 -1.41 -12.92
N GLN A 85 -1.97 -2.71 -12.60
CA GLN A 85 -3.22 -3.40 -12.32
C GLN A 85 -3.90 -2.86 -11.06
N PHE A 86 -3.13 -2.62 -10.00
CA PHE A 86 -3.67 -2.03 -8.78
C PHE A 86 -4.24 -0.62 -9.02
N ILE A 87 -3.52 0.24 -9.74
CA ILE A 87 -4.00 1.60 -10.07
C ILE A 87 -5.32 1.53 -10.85
N ARG A 88 -5.39 0.69 -11.90
CA ARG A 88 -6.61 0.50 -12.68
C ARG A 88 -7.77 -0.03 -11.84
N LYS A 89 -7.49 -0.90 -10.87
CA LYS A 89 -8.50 -1.39 -9.94
C LYS A 89 -9.05 -0.23 -9.12
N CYS A 90 -8.20 0.58 -8.50
CA CYS A 90 -8.62 1.79 -7.78
C CYS A 90 -9.41 2.78 -8.66
N GLU A 91 -9.04 2.96 -9.93
CA GLU A 91 -9.77 3.81 -10.88
C GLU A 91 -11.15 3.25 -11.26
N SER A 92 -11.32 1.93 -11.24
CA SER A 92 -12.58 1.27 -11.61
C SER A 92 -13.62 1.23 -10.49
N GLU A 93 -13.24 1.64 -9.27
CA GLU A 93 -14.13 1.63 -8.11
C GLU A 93 -15.08 2.83 -8.14
N VAL A 94 -16.34 2.59 -7.75
CA VAL A 94 -17.38 3.64 -7.71
C VAL A 94 -17.32 4.46 -6.42
N SER A 95 -16.67 3.93 -5.38
CA SER A 95 -16.55 4.59 -4.08
C SER A 95 -15.29 5.45 -4.01
N GLU A 96 -15.45 6.73 -3.66
CA GLU A 96 -14.35 7.67 -3.39
C GLU A 96 -13.41 7.15 -2.28
N GLU A 97 -13.90 6.29 -1.39
CA GLU A 97 -13.09 5.68 -0.32
C GLU A 97 -12.08 4.65 -0.86
N LYS A 98 -12.35 4.08 -2.03
CA LYS A 98 -11.49 3.10 -2.70
C LYS A 98 -10.61 3.73 -3.79
N GLU A 99 -10.87 4.98 -4.16
CA GLU A 99 -10.08 5.74 -5.12
C GLU A 99 -8.63 5.96 -4.63
N LEU A 100 -7.67 5.90 -5.56
CA LEU A 100 -6.28 6.22 -5.27
C LEU A 100 -6.07 7.73 -5.33
N HIS A 101 -5.64 8.32 -4.22
CA HIS A 101 -5.52 9.78 -4.10
C HIS A 101 -4.11 10.30 -4.42
N ALA A 102 -3.08 9.49 -4.16
CA ALA A 102 -1.70 9.88 -4.42
C ALA A 102 -0.78 8.67 -4.66
N ILE A 103 0.31 8.92 -5.38
CA ILE A 103 1.43 8.00 -5.56
C ILE A 103 2.69 8.67 -5.02
N TRP A 104 3.40 7.98 -4.12
CA TRP A 104 4.71 8.40 -3.62
C TRP A 104 5.79 7.46 -4.16
N TYR A 105 6.76 8.01 -4.91
CA TYR A 105 7.93 7.33 -5.43
C TYR A 105 9.23 7.87 -4.82
#